data_AF-A0A9D5ZJ03-F1
#
_entry.id   AF-A0A9D5ZJ03-F1
#
_cell.length_a   1.000
_cell.length_b   1.000
_cell.length_c   1.000
_cell.angle_alpha   90.00
_cell.angle_beta   90.00
_cell.angle_gamma   90.00
#
_symmetry.space_group_name_H-M   'P 1'
#
loop_
_entity.id
_entity.type
_entity.pdbx_description
1 polymer ?
#
loop_
_entity_poly.entity_id
_entity_poly.type
_entity_poly.pdbx_seq_one_letter_code
_entity_poly.pdbx_strand_id
1 'polypeptide(L)'
;RAHAHGVSAHVDDEYFWDKDGKGFPVEYSAKPIEANGAVVGAVVTFRDITMRREAEALVQEKMAELEKFTRVAVGRELRMIALKEEVNQLSAELGRERPYKIVE
;
A
#
# COMPACT_ATOMS: atom_id res chain seq x y z
N ARG A 1 -3.87 -28.05 -9.81
CA ARG A 1 -2.77 -29.03 -9.54
C ARG A 1 -2.90 -29.81 -8.21
N ALA A 2 -4.03 -29.78 -7.50
CA ALA A 2 -4.20 -30.52 -6.24
C ALA A 2 -4.57 -32.02 -6.40
N HIS A 3 -5.26 -32.39 -7.48
CA HIS A 3 -5.71 -33.78 -7.69
C HIS A 3 -4.58 -34.78 -7.95
N ALA A 4 -3.42 -34.31 -8.43
CA ALA A 4 -2.33 -35.19 -8.88
C ALA A 4 -1.31 -35.55 -7.78
N HIS A 5 -1.25 -34.80 -6.68
CA HIS A 5 -0.15 -34.93 -5.71
C HIS A 5 -0.58 -34.98 -4.23
N GLY A 6 -1.87 -34.87 -3.88
CA GLY A 6 -2.31 -34.93 -2.48
C GLY A 6 -1.78 -33.79 -1.60
N VAL A 7 -1.27 -32.71 -2.21
CA VAL A 7 -0.69 -31.57 -1.49
C VAL A 7 -1.73 -30.47 -1.35
N SER A 8 -1.88 -29.96 -0.12
CA SER A 8 -2.63 -28.74 0.13
C SER A 8 -1.95 -27.56 -0.55
N ALA A 9 -2.65 -26.87 -1.45
CA ALA A 9 -2.16 -25.63 -2.05
C ALA A 9 -2.94 -24.44 -1.47
N HIS A 10 -2.23 -23.35 -1.19
CA HIS A 10 -2.80 -22.03 -0.96
C HIS A 10 -2.10 -21.07 -1.93
N VAL A 11 -2.87 -20.33 -2.70
CA VAL A 11 -2.38 -19.35 -3.68
C VAL A 11 -3.22 -18.10 -3.57
N ASP A 12 -2.55 -16.96 -3.49
CA ASP A 12 -3.11 -15.64 -3.20
C ASP A 12 -3.03 -14.65 -4.38
N ASP A 13 -2.39 -15.05 -5.49
CA ASP A 13 -2.23 -14.25 -6.71
C ASP A 13 -2.54 -15.05 -7.98
N GLU A 14 -3.70 -15.71 -8.01
CA GLU A 14 -4.22 -16.38 -9.21
C GLU A 14 -5.49 -15.68 -9.72
N TYR A 15 -5.76 -15.77 -11.02
CA TYR A 15 -6.97 -15.22 -11.63
C TYR A 15 -7.88 -16.36 -12.05
N PHE A 16 -9.18 -16.21 -11.77
CA PHE A 16 -10.22 -17.04 -12.38
C PHE A 16 -10.97 -16.23 -13.44
N TRP A 17 -11.62 -16.90 -14.38
CA TRP A 17 -12.36 -16.28 -15.48
C TRP A 17 -13.83 -16.69 -15.41
N ASP A 18 -14.73 -15.72 -15.55
CA ASP A 18 -16.15 -16.03 -15.70
C ASP A 18 -16.46 -16.59 -17.11
N LYS A 19 -17.73 -16.95 -17.33
CA LYS A 19 -18.20 -17.48 -18.61
C LYS A 19 -18.04 -16.51 -19.79
N ASP A 20 -17.91 -15.22 -19.50
CA ASP A 20 -17.76 -14.15 -20.49
C ASP A 20 -16.28 -13.78 -20.71
N GLY A 21 -15.35 -14.46 -20.01
CA GLY A 21 -13.91 -14.26 -20.13
C GLY A 21 -13.36 -13.13 -19.26
N LYS A 22 -14.15 -12.53 -18.37
CA LYS A 22 -13.65 -11.51 -17.44
C LYS A 22 -12.85 -12.19 -16.33
N GLY A 23 -11.57 -11.83 -16.23
CA GLY A 23 -10.68 -12.27 -15.17
C GLY A 23 -10.93 -11.53 -13.86
N PHE A 24 -10.91 -12.25 -12.73
CA PHE A 24 -10.95 -11.67 -11.39
C PHE A 24 -9.94 -12.37 -10.47
N PRO A 25 -9.25 -11.62 -9.59
CA PRO A 25 -8.26 -12.18 -8.69
C PRO A 25 -8.94 -13.03 -7.61
N VAL A 26 -8.36 -14.18 -7.34
CA VAL A 26 -8.83 -15.10 -6.30
C VAL A 26 -7.71 -15.52 -5.38
N GLU A 27 -8.08 -15.72 -4.13
CA GLU A 27 -7.32 -16.51 -3.19
C GLU A 27 -7.98 -17.87 -3.10
N TYR A 28 -7.27 -18.96 -3.36
CA TYR A 28 -7.86 -20.29 -3.28
C TYR A 28 -7.03 -21.24 -2.44
N SER A 29 -7.72 -22.20 -1.84
CA SER A 29 -7.14 -23.35 -1.17
C SER A 29 -7.72 -24.63 -1.74
N ALA A 30 -6.88 -25.65 -1.88
CA ALA A 30 -7.31 -26.95 -2.35
C ALA A 30 -6.87 -28.03 -1.36
N LYS A 31 -7.80 -28.91 -0.98
CA LYS A 31 -7.57 -30.04 -0.08
C LYS A 31 -7.95 -31.35 -0.79
N PRO A 32 -7.07 -32.36 -0.84
CA PRO A 32 -7.42 -33.65 -1.42
C PRO A 32 -8.49 -34.35 -0.58
N ILE A 33 -9.29 -35.20 -1.24
CA ILE A 33 -10.21 -36.13 -0.60
C ILE A 33 -9.59 -37.52 -0.75
N GLU A 34 -9.36 -38.21 0.37
CA GLU A 34 -8.77 -39.54 0.40
C GLU A 34 -9.81 -40.60 0.79
N ALA A 35 -9.81 -41.72 0.09
CA ALA A 35 -10.62 -42.90 0.41
C ALA A 35 -9.81 -44.17 0.13
N ASN A 36 -9.83 -45.13 1.06
CA ASN A 36 -9.10 -46.41 0.96
C ASN A 36 -7.61 -46.25 0.66
N GLY A 37 -6.96 -45.21 1.18
CA GLY A 37 -5.53 -44.92 0.93
C GLY A 37 -5.23 -44.33 -0.46
N ALA A 38 -6.25 -43.95 -1.23
CA ALA A 38 -6.11 -43.31 -2.53
C ALA A 38 -6.78 -41.92 -2.57
N VAL A 39 -6.19 -40.98 -3.30
CA VAL A 39 -6.81 -39.67 -3.56
C VAL A 39 -7.92 -39.85 -4.59
N VAL A 40 -9.16 -39.59 -4.18
CA VAL A 40 -10.36 -39.75 -5.03
C VAL A 40 -10.92 -38.43 -5.54
N GLY A 41 -10.43 -37.30 -5.03
CA GLY A 41 -10.86 -35.98 -5.47
C GLY A 41 -10.13 -34.85 -4.76
N ALA A 42 -10.63 -33.62 -4.93
CA ALA A 42 -10.17 -32.46 -4.18
C ALA A 42 -11.33 -31.50 -3.94
N VAL A 43 -11.41 -30.94 -2.73
CA VAL A 43 -12.24 -29.78 -2.42
C VAL A 43 -11.42 -28.53 -2.71
N VAL A 44 -11.95 -27.64 -3.53
CA VAL A 44 -11.35 -26.33 -3.81
C VAL A 44 -12.27 -25.26 -3.24
N THR A 45 -11.72 -24.42 -2.37
CA THR A 45 -12.38 -23.21 -1.87
C THR A 45 -11.67 -22.02 -2.47
N PHE A 46 -12.38 -21.12 -3.12
CA PHE A 46 -11.81 -19.86 -3.60
C PHE A 46 -12.60 -18.68 -3.03
N ARG A 47 -11.93 -17.55 -2.92
CA ARG A 47 -12.49 -16.27 -2.50
C ARG A 47 -12.11 -15.23 -3.54
N ASP A 48 -13.10 -14.55 -4.09
CA ASP A 48 -12.86 -13.34 -4.87
C ASP A 48 -12.26 -12.26 -3.95
N ILE A 49 -11.08 -11.78 -4.30
CA ILE A 49 -10.34 -10.77 -3.54
C ILE A 49 -10.28 -9.41 -4.26
N THR A 50 -11.13 -9.19 -5.27
CA THR A 50 -11.20 -7.94 -6.04
C THR A 50 -11.36 -6.74 -5.11
N MET A 51 -12.38 -6.75 -4.26
CA MET A 51 -12.65 -5.66 -3.32
C MET A 51 -11.50 -5.44 -2.32
N ARG A 52 -10.82 -6.52 -1.90
CA ARG A 52 -9.66 -6.41 -0.99
C ARG A 52 -8.52 -5.67 -1.68
N ARG A 53 -8.14 -6.09 -2.90
CA ARG A 53 -7.06 -5.46 -3.67
C ARG A 53 -7.37 -4.01 -4.03
N GLU A 54 -8.61 -3.70 -4.39
CA GLU A 54 -9.05 -2.33 -4.67
C GLU A 54 -8.93 -1.43 -3.43
N ALA A 55 -9.36 -1.92 -2.26
CA ALA A 55 -9.24 -1.18 -1.02
C ALA A 55 -7.77 -0.96 -0.62
N GLU A 56 -6.93 -1.98 -0.75
CA GLU A 56 -5.49 -1.88 -0.49
C GLU A 56 -4.83 -0.85 -1.43
N ALA A 57 -5.14 -0.90 -2.72
CA ALA A 57 -4.62 0.06 -3.70
C ALA A 57 -5.03 1.50 -3.37
N LEU A 58 -6.29 1.72 -2.99
CA LEU A 58 -6.78 3.04 -2.59
C LEU A 58 -6.06 3.57 -1.34
N VAL A 59 -5.84 2.72 -0.34
CA VAL A 59 -5.09 3.09 0.87
C VAL A 59 -3.65 3.49 0.51
N GLN A 60 -2.98 2.71 -0.34
CA GLN A 60 -1.62 3.02 -0.78
C GLN A 60 -1.55 4.34 -1.56
N GLU A 61 -2.52 4.59 -2.44
CA GLU A 61 -2.63 5.86 -3.17
C GLU A 61 -2.76 7.05 -2.21
N LYS A 62 -3.64 6.94 -1.21
CA LYS A 62 -3.88 8.02 -0.25
C LYS A 62 -2.68 8.27 0.67
N MET A 63 -1.97 7.21 1.06
CA MET A 63 -0.72 7.35 1.81
C MET A 63 0.35 8.08 0.99
N ALA A 64 0.52 7.70 -0.28
CA ALA A 64 1.48 8.38 -1.17
C ALA A 64 1.14 9.86 -1.39
N GLU A 65 -0.15 10.20 -1.51
CA GLU A 65 -0.62 11.58 -1.63
C GLU A 65 -0.29 12.40 -0.36
N LEU A 66 -0.55 11.83 0.82
CA LEU A 66 -0.27 12.47 2.11
C LEU A 66 1.24 12.64 2.36
N GLU A 67 2.04 11.65 2.02
CA GLU A 67 3.51 11.74 2.13
C GLU A 67 4.07 12.84 1.25
N LYS A 68 3.57 12.98 0.02
CA LYS A 68 3.95 14.05 -0.89
C LYS A 68 3.58 15.42 -0.32
N PHE A 69 2.37 15.56 0.22
CA PHE A 69 1.93 16.80 0.84
C PHE A 69 2.80 17.16 2.05
N THR A 70 3.04 16.20 2.94
CA THR A 70 3.88 16.36 4.14
C THR A 70 5.28 16.81 3.75
N ARG A 71 5.89 16.18 2.74
CA ARG A 71 7.22 16.56 2.25
C ARG A 71 7.29 18.00 1.77
N VAL A 72 6.27 18.44 1.03
CA VAL A 72 6.20 19.83 0.54
C VAL A 72 5.97 20.81 1.70
N ALA A 73 5.07 20.47 2.63
CA ALA A 73 4.77 21.30 3.79
C ALA A 73 5.99 21.50 4.70
N VAL A 74 6.65 20.41 5.10
CA VAL A 74 7.87 20.46 5.93
C VAL A 74 8.98 21.20 5.20
N GLY A 75 9.18 20.94 3.90
CA GLY A 75 10.17 21.68 3.11
C GLY A 75 9.89 23.19 3.09
N ARG A 76 8.62 23.60 3.02
CA ARG A 76 8.23 25.01 3.09
C ARG A 76 8.48 25.60 4.47
N GLU A 77 8.16 24.88 5.54
CA GLU A 77 8.39 25.33 6.92
C GLU A 77 9.87 25.54 7.21
N LEU A 78 10.72 24.58 6.83
CA LEU A 78 12.18 24.72 6.95
C LEU A 78 12.71 25.91 6.14
N ARG A 79 12.22 26.11 4.91
CA ARG A 79 12.55 27.29 4.10
C ARG A 79 12.11 28.59 4.76
N MET A 80 10.93 28.62 5.39
CA MET A 80 10.46 29.81 6.11
C MET A 80 11.32 30.12 7.33
N ILE A 81 11.77 29.11 8.06
CA ILE A 81 12.70 29.28 9.19
C ILE A 81 14.01 29.90 8.69
N ALA A 82 14.64 29.28 7.69
CA ALA A 82 15.90 29.77 7.11
C ALA A 82 15.78 31.21 6.59
N LEU A 83 14.68 31.55 5.91
CA LEU A 83 14.44 32.91 5.42
C LEU A 83 14.24 33.91 6.55
N LYS A 84 13.54 33.53 7.63
CA LYS A 84 13.39 34.42 8.80
C LYS A 84 14.73 34.66 9.49
N GLU A 85 15.58 33.64 9.58
CA GLU A 85 16.95 33.78 10.11
C GLU A 85 17.78 34.74 9.24
N GLU A 86 17.72 34.58 7.92
CA GLU A 86 18.41 35.48 6.98
C GLU A 86 17.92 36.92 7.10
N VAL A 87 16.60 37.14 7.17
CA VAL A 87 16.05 38.50 7.37
C VAL A 87 16.47 39.10 8.71
N ASN A 88 16.50 38.30 9.78
CA ASN A 88 16.99 38.75 11.08
C ASN A 88 18.48 39.14 11.03
N GLN A 89 19.29 38.35 10.34
CA GLN A 89 20.73 38.61 10.17
C GLN A 89 20.97 39.92 9.40
N LEU A 90 20.31 40.10 8.25
CA LEU A 90 20.38 41.34 7.47
C LEU A 90 19.85 42.55 8.26
N SER A 91 18.80 42.37 9.06
CA SER A 91 18.28 43.45 9.90
C SER A 91 19.32 43.88 10.94
N ALA A 92 19.99 42.93 11.57
CA ALA A 92 21.05 43.21 12.55
C ALA A 92 22.25 43.93 11.92
N GLU A 93 22.68 43.53 10.72
CA GLU A 93 23.77 44.19 9.97
C GLU A 93 23.44 45.64 9.62
N LEU A 94 22.16 45.93 9.34
CA LEU A 94 21.66 47.29 9.11
C LEU A 94 21.40 48.09 10.39
N GLY A 95 21.74 47.54 11.58
CA GLY A 95 21.48 48.17 12.88
C GLY A 95 19.99 48.24 13.24
N ARG A 96 19.15 47.44 12.59
CA ARG A 96 17.71 47.36 12.85
C ARG A 96 17.39 46.23 13.82
N GLU A 97 16.26 46.35 14.49
CA GLU A 97 15.74 45.30 15.36
C GLU A 97 15.34 44.05 14.55
N ARG A 98 15.51 42.86 15.15
CA ARG A 98 15.20 41.58 14.50
C ARG A 98 13.68 41.36 14.45
N PRO A 99 13.05 41.37 13.27
CA PRO A 99 11.60 41.39 13.17
C PRO A 99 10.92 40.03 13.45
N TYR A 100 11.67 38.92 13.37
CA TYR A 100 11.08 37.58 13.50
C TYR A 100 11.62 36.82 14.71
N LYS A 101 10.72 36.22 15.48
CA LYS A 101 11.07 35.19 16.46
C LYS A 101 11.12 33.83 15.76
N ILE A 102 12.23 33.12 15.87
CA ILE A 102 12.38 31.75 15.38
C ILE A 102 11.90 30.81 16.47
N VAL A 103 11.05 29.85 16.10
CA VAL A 103 10.54 28.81 16.99
C VAL A 103 11.21 27.52 16.55
N GLU A 104 11.89 26.83 17.47
CA GLU A 104 12.52 25.53 17.25
C GLU A 104 11.49 24.43 16.91
#